data_AF-A0A950QL80-F1
#
_entry.id   AF-A0A950QL80-F1
#
_cell.length_a   1.000
_cell.length_b   1.000
_cell.length_c   1.000
_cell.angle_alpha   90.00
_cell.angle_beta   90.00
_cell.angle_gamma   90.00
#
_symmetry.space_group_name_H-M   'P 1'
#
loop_
_entity.id
_entity.type
_entity.pdbx_description
1 polymer ?
#
loop_
_entity_poly.entity_id
_entity_poly.type
_entity_poly.pdbx_seq_one_letter_code
_entity_poly.pdbx_strand_id
1 'polypeptide(L)' 'MSRTISRVLLAGACAFAFAAPVSAGNFRVLHTFKGGKDGVNSNAAITPDGQGNFYGTTEYGGGKGCGGGGCGTVFRIA' A
#
# COMPACT_ATOMS: atom_id res chain seq x y z
N MET A 1 -55.07 30.53 31.32
CA MET A 1 -55.86 29.33 30.99
C MET A 1 -54.91 28.23 30.52
N SER A 2 -54.89 27.15 31.30
CA SER A 2 -54.12 25.91 31.11
C SER A 2 -54.59 25.12 29.88
N ARG A 3 -53.66 24.40 29.23
CA ARG A 3 -53.75 23.19 28.36
C ARG A 3 -52.51 23.23 27.43
N THR A 4 -51.58 22.27 27.34
CA THR A 4 -51.63 20.81 27.50
C THR A 4 -50.20 20.25 27.36
N ILE A 5 -49.77 19.42 28.33
CA ILE A 5 -49.17 18.07 28.22
C ILE A 5 -48.19 17.76 27.06
N SER A 6 -46.93 17.51 27.45
CA SER A 6 -46.11 16.29 27.22
C SER A 6 -46.07 15.64 25.82
N ARG A 7 -44.85 15.56 25.24
CA ARG A 7 -44.26 14.32 24.68
C ARG A 7 -42.79 14.54 24.34
N VAL A 8 -41.93 13.92 25.13
CA VAL A 8 -40.52 13.64 24.84
C VAL A 8 -40.42 12.87 23.54
N LEU A 9 -39.59 13.31 22.60
CA LEU A 9 -38.85 12.43 21.71
C LEU A 9 -37.43 12.97 21.59
N LEU A 10 -36.57 12.44 22.48
CA LEU A 10 -35.13 12.55 22.34
C LEU A 10 -34.79 11.87 21.01
N ALA A 11 -34.44 12.65 19.99
CA ALA A 11 -33.89 12.12 18.76
C ALA A 11 -32.47 11.62 19.04
N GLY A 12 -32.36 10.51 19.76
CA GLY A 12 -31.15 9.71 19.84
C GLY A 12 -30.97 9.01 18.52
N ALA A 13 -30.40 9.70 17.53
CA ALA A 13 -29.87 9.04 16.36
C ALA A 13 -28.66 8.21 16.84
N CYS A 14 -28.91 6.93 17.16
CA CYS A 14 -27.84 5.93 17.19
C CYS A 14 -27.08 6.09 15.89
N ALA A 15 -25.81 6.48 16.00
CA ALA A 15 -24.92 6.59 14.87
C ALA A 15 -24.93 5.25 14.13
N PHE A 16 -25.64 5.19 13.00
CA PHE A 16 -25.41 4.16 12.02
C PHE A 16 -24.00 4.42 11.50
N ALA A 17 -23.02 3.74 12.12
CA ALA A 17 -21.72 3.61 11.53
C ALA A 17 -21.94 2.91 10.19
N PHE A 18 -22.02 3.68 9.11
CA PHE A 18 -21.82 3.16 7.77
C PHE A 18 -20.39 2.66 7.76
N ALA A 19 -20.22 1.36 7.96
CA ALA A 19 -19.00 0.69 7.57
C ALA A 19 -18.86 0.95 6.06
N ALA A 20 -18.06 1.95 5.70
CA ALA A 20 -17.67 2.14 4.31
C ALA A 20 -17.07 0.81 3.85
N PRO A 21 -17.49 0.26 2.70
CA PRO A 21 -16.85 -0.94 2.20
C PRO A 21 -15.36 -0.65 2.10
N VAL A 22 -14.53 -1.50 2.72
CA VAL A 22 -13.10 -1.40 2.51
C VAL A 22 -12.89 -1.70 1.03
N SER A 23 -12.61 -0.66 0.26
CA SER A 23 -12.29 -0.85 -1.15
C SER A 23 -10.92 -1.50 -1.17
N ALA A 24 -10.87 -2.77 -1.56
CA ALA A 24 -9.61 -3.37 -1.96
C ALA A 24 -9.06 -2.51 -3.10
N GLY A 25 -7.91 -1.88 -2.88
CA GLY A 25 -7.30 -1.02 -3.88
C GLY A 25 -7.08 -1.77 -5.19
N ASN A 26 -7.21 -1.07 -6.32
CA ASN A 26 -6.85 -1.64 -7.61
C ASN A 26 -5.31 -1.68 -7.71
N PHE A 27 -4.73 -2.86 -7.58
CA PHE A 27 -3.29 -3.05 -7.73
C PHE A 27 -2.93 -3.21 -9.21
N ARG A 28 -1.88 -2.51 -9.65
CA ARG A 28 -1.26 -2.73 -10.96
C ARG A 28 0.18 -3.20 -10.77
N VAL A 29 0.61 -4.15 -11.59
CA VAL A 29 2.01 -4.58 -11.62
C VAL A 29 2.82 -3.49 -12.31
N LEU A 30 3.78 -2.90 -11.60
CA LEU A 30 4.70 -1.90 -12.16
C LEU A 30 5.91 -2.56 -12.82
N HIS A 31 6.38 -3.65 -12.23
CA HIS A 31 7.55 -4.35 -12.70
C HIS A 31 7.50 -5.82 -12.26
N THR A 32 7.89 -6.71 -13.16
CA THR A 32 8.11 -8.12 -12.87
C THR A 32 9.56 -8.43 -13.18
N PHE A 33 10.32 -8.68 -12.11
CA PHE A 33 11.73 -9.01 -12.21
C PHE A 33 11.94 -10.31 -12.99
N LYS A 34 12.78 -10.26 -14.02
CA LYS A 34 13.10 -11.42 -14.86
C LYS A 34 14.32 -12.22 -14.39
N GLY A 35 14.96 -11.82 -13.29
CA GLY A 35 16.23 -12.39 -12.87
C GLY A 35 17.42 -11.85 -13.67
N GLY A 36 18.58 -12.49 -13.53
CA GLY A 36 19.79 -12.08 -14.23
C GLY A 36 20.21 -10.65 -13.86
N LYS A 37 20.30 -9.75 -14.86
CA LYS A 37 20.68 -8.35 -14.64
C LYS A 37 19.57 -7.50 -13.99
N ASP A 38 18.33 -7.95 -14.08
CA ASP A 38 17.15 -7.21 -13.62
C ASP A 38 17.00 -7.28 -12.09
N GLY A 39 17.43 -8.40 -11.50
CA GLY A 39 17.28 -8.69 -10.07
C GLY A 39 16.27 -9.79 -9.80
N VAL A 40 16.26 -10.34 -8.59
CA VAL A 40 15.26 -11.31 -8.10
C VAL A 40 15.14 -11.23 -6.57
N ASN A 41 13.99 -11.59 -6.03
CA ASN A 41 13.65 -11.52 -4.60
C ASN A 41 13.73 -10.09 -4.04
N SER A 42 12.79 -9.23 -4.43
CA SER A 42 12.61 -7.90 -3.83
C SER A 42 11.79 -8.00 -2.54
N ASN A 43 12.41 -8.48 -1.46
CA ASN A 43 11.76 -8.61 -0.15
C ASN A 43 11.91 -7.34 0.72
N ALA A 44 12.76 -6.40 0.31
CA ALA A 44 13.02 -5.19 1.06
C ALA A 44 11.84 -4.19 0.98
N ALA A 45 11.65 -3.43 2.05
CA ALA A 45 10.73 -2.31 2.05
C ALA A 45 11.14 -1.26 1.01
N ILE A 46 10.14 -0.62 0.41
CA ILE A 46 10.34 0.42 -0.60
C ILE A 46 10.47 1.78 0.08
N THR A 47 11.42 2.59 -0.35
CA THR A 47 11.66 3.95 0.17
C THR A 47 11.12 5.01 -0.79
N PRO A 48 10.11 5.82 -0.41
CA PRO A 48 9.65 6.95 -1.22
C PRO A 48 10.63 8.12 -1.13
N ASP A 49 10.83 8.85 -2.22
CA ASP A 49 11.64 10.08 -2.23
C ASP A 49 10.83 11.38 -2.05
N GLY A 50 9.51 11.28 -1.95
CA GLY A 50 8.61 12.43 -1.85
C GLY A 50 8.33 13.16 -3.17
N GLN A 51 8.99 12.77 -4.27
CA GLN A 51 8.78 13.29 -5.63
C GLN A 51 8.00 12.30 -6.51
N GLY A 52 7.45 11.25 -5.91
CA GLY A 52 6.71 10.20 -6.61
C GLY A 52 7.56 9.05 -7.10
N ASN A 53 8.86 9.01 -6.79
CA ASN A 53 9.68 7.83 -7.05
C ASN A 53 9.79 6.96 -5.79
N PHE A 54 9.96 5.68 -6.05
CA PHE A 54 10.07 4.63 -5.07
C PHE A 54 11.32 3.80 -5.35
N TYR A 55 12.15 3.62 -4.34
CA TYR A 55 13.43 2.92 -4.44
C TYR A 55 13.40 1.63 -3.65
N GLY A 56 14.03 0.59 -4.18
CA GLY A 56 14.12 -0.70 -3.51
C GLY A 56 15.36 -1.46 -3.94
N THR A 57 15.53 -2.63 -3.33
CA THR A 57 16.63 -3.54 -3.63
C THR A 57 16.13 -4.95 -3.92
N THR A 58 16.85 -5.66 -4.77
CA THR A 58 16.70 -7.12 -4.94
C THR A 58 17.80 -7.85 -4.19
N GLU A 59 17.53 -9.07 -3.72
CA GLU A 59 18.52 -9.87 -2.98
C GLU A 59 19.58 -10.50 -3.90
N TYR A 60 19.17 -10.95 -5.10
CA TYR A 60 20.11 -11.49 -6.10
C TYR A 60 19.93 -10.80 -7.45
N GLY A 61 20.79 -11.14 -8.40
CA GLY A 61 20.87 -10.54 -9.73
C GLY A 61 21.83 -9.36 -9.82
N GLY A 62 21.75 -8.59 -10.90
CA GLY A 62 22.65 -7.47 -11.17
C GLY A 62 23.95 -7.84 -11.90
N GLY A 63 24.15 -9.11 -12.26
CA GLY A 63 25.32 -9.59 -13.02
C GLY A 63 26.23 -10.53 -12.22
N LYS A 64 27.53 -10.58 -12.57
CA LYS A 64 28.50 -11.47 -11.91
C LYS A 64 29.51 -10.63 -11.10
N GLY A 65 29.49 -10.63 -9.75
CA GLY A 65 28.54 -11.36 -8.92
C GLY A 65 28.75 -11.33 -7.40
N CYS A 66 27.86 -12.07 -6.73
CA CYS A 66 28.02 -12.63 -5.38
C CYS A 66 28.09 -14.16 -5.51
N GLY A 67 29.20 -14.66 -6.08
CA GLY A 67 29.49 -16.08 -6.30
C GLY A 67 28.83 -16.78 -7.50
N GLY A 68 27.97 -16.11 -8.27
CA GLY A 68 27.39 -16.69 -9.50
C GLY A 68 26.00 -16.17 -9.85
N GLY A 69 25.21 -15.78 -8.84
CA GLY A 69 23.84 -15.28 -8.99
C GLY A 69 23.66 -13.75 -8.97
N GLY A 70 24.72 -13.00 -8.64
CA GLY A 70 24.65 -11.54 -8.49
C GLY A 70 24.32 -11.09 -7.06
N CYS A 71 24.68 -9.85 -6.72
CA CYS A 71 24.60 -9.29 -5.36
C CYS A 71 23.32 -8.50 -5.09
N GLY A 72 22.37 -8.56 -6.02
CA GLY A 72 21.21 -7.67 -5.99
C GLY A 72 21.39 -6.43 -6.86
N THR A 73 20.28 -5.75 -7.12
CA THR A 73 20.22 -4.46 -7.79
C THR A 73 19.59 -3.43 -6.86
N VAL A 74 19.90 -2.15 -7.11
CA VAL A 74 19.07 -1.03 -6.64
C VAL A 74 18.18 -0.64 -7.82
N PHE A 75 16.88 -0.52 -7.58
CA PHE A 75 15.93 -0.12 -8.61
C PHE A 75 15.10 1.08 -8.17
N ARG A 76 14.52 1.77 -9.16
CA ARG A 76 13.58 2.88 -9.00
C ARG A 76 12.33 2.60 -9.84
N ILE A 77 11.16 2.81 -9.26
CA ILE A 77 9.86 2.79 -9.96
C ILE A 77 9.12 4.12 -9.73
N ALA A 78 8.36 4.56 -10.74
CA ALA A 78 7.53 5.77 -10.73
C ALA A 78 6.13 5.43 -11.29
#